data_AF-A0A2W4XFM0-F1
#
_entry.id   AF-A0A2W4XFM0-F1
#
_cell.length_a   1.000
_cell.length_b   1.000
_cell.length_c   1.000
_cell.angle_alpha   90.00
_cell.angle_beta   90.00
_cell.angle_gamma   90.00
#
_symmetry.space_group_name_H-M   'P 1'
#
loop_
_entity.id
_entity.type
_entity.pdbx_description
1 polymer ?
#
loop_
_entity_poly.entity_id
_entity_poly.type
_entity_poly.pdbx_seq_one_letter_code
_entity_poly.pdbx_strand_id
1 'polypeptide(L)' 'MSTYNPSVRQIPRENPADIIPLQRDTSILNWLEGTGRLIPREPIDSVGDEPEPEELADLMGNEDKDDDVEDDEMSLDDDD' A
#
# COMPACT_ATOMS: atom_id res chain seq x y z
N MET A 1 -6.97 3.01 -43.27
CA MET A 1 -7.48 1.70 -42.84
C MET A 1 -7.10 1.54 -41.38
N SER A 2 -8.06 1.53 -40.47
CA SER A 2 -7.76 1.38 -39.04
C SER A 2 -7.40 -0.08 -38.76
N THR A 3 -6.19 -0.29 -38.24
CA THR A 3 -5.69 -1.58 -37.79
C THR A 3 -6.49 -2.05 -36.58
N TYR A 4 -7.18 -3.19 -36.71
CA TYR A 4 -7.94 -3.79 -35.61
C TYR A 4 -6.97 -4.43 -34.61
N ASN A 5 -6.93 -3.89 -33.39
CA ASN A 5 -6.13 -4.45 -32.30
C ASN A 5 -7.05 -5.30 -31.40
N PRO A 6 -6.87 -6.63 -31.34
CA PRO A 6 -7.73 -7.52 -30.56
C PRO A 6 -7.61 -7.31 -29.04
N SER A 7 -6.58 -6.61 -28.56
CA SER A 7 -6.39 -6.30 -27.14
C SER A 7 -7.12 -5.02 -26.70
N VAL A 8 -7.61 -4.20 -27.64
CA VAL A 8 -8.28 -2.93 -27.32
C VAL A 8 -9.78 -3.11 -27.44
N ARG A 9 -10.51 -2.67 -26.41
CA ARG A 9 -11.98 -2.64 -26.39
C ARG A 9 -12.43 -1.18 -26.36
N GLN A 10 -13.38 -0.83 -27.21
CA GLN A 10 -14.02 0.49 -27.23
C GLN A 10 -15.42 0.37 -26.61
N ILE A 11 -15.72 1.23 -25.64
CA ILE A 11 -16.99 1.21 -24.91
C ILE A 11 -17.68 2.58 -25.05
N PRO A 12 -18.98 2.64 -25.41
CA PRO A 12 -19.72 3.90 -25.51
C PRO A 12 -19.82 4.62 -24.16
N ARG A 13 -19.59 5.95 -24.16
CA ARG A 13 -19.62 6.78 -22.94
C ARG A 13 -21.02 7.03 -22.38
N GLU A 14 -22.04 6.96 -23.23
CA GLU A 14 -23.43 7.28 -22.89
C GLU A 14 -24.16 6.09 -22.25
N ASN A 15 -23.58 4.90 -22.34
CA ASN A 15 -24.16 3.70 -21.75
C ASN A 15 -23.58 3.48 -20.35
N PRO A 16 -24.37 2.91 -19.42
CA PRO A 16 -23.83 2.47 -18.15
C PRO A 16 -22.70 1.45 -18.37
N ALA A 17 -21.68 1.50 -17.51
CA ALA A 17 -20.58 0.56 -17.56
C ALA A 17 -21.08 -0.88 -17.36
N ASP A 18 -20.44 -1.83 -18.05
CA ASP A 18 -20.71 -3.24 -17.82
C ASP A 18 -20.42 -3.61 -16.37
N ILE A 19 -21.32 -4.38 -15.78
CA ILE A 19 -21.17 -4.89 -14.42
C ILE A 19 -20.14 -6.02 -14.47
N ILE A 20 -19.04 -5.85 -13.74
CA ILE A 20 -18.07 -6.94 -13.53
C ILE A 20 -18.79 -8.02 -12.70
N PRO A 21 -19.01 -9.22 -13.24
CA PRO A 21 -19.66 -10.28 -12.48
C PRO A 21 -18.78 -10.62 -11.28
N LEU A 22 -19.40 -10.75 -10.11
CA LEU A 22 -18.69 -11.18 -8.92
C LEU A 22 -18.18 -12.60 -9.20
N GLN A 23 -16.87 -12.74 -9.39
CA GLN A 23 -16.22 -14.03 -9.54
C GLN A 23 -16.41 -14.77 -8.21
N ARG A 24 -17.39 -15.69 -8.17
CA ARG A 24 -17.54 -16.69 -7.10
C ARG A 24 -16.53 -17.82 -7.28
N ASP A 25 -15.45 -17.55 -8.01
CA ASP A 25 -14.39 -18.49 -8.21
C ASP A 25 -13.80 -18.83 -6.84
N THR A 26 -13.32 -20.06 -6.75
CA THR A 26 -12.82 -20.69 -5.54
C THR A 26 -12.01 -19.68 -4.72
N SER A 27 -12.20 -19.64 -3.40
CA SER A 27 -11.37 -18.83 -2.49
C SER A 27 -9.93 -18.78 -2.98
N ILE A 28 -9.28 -17.61 -2.94
CA ILE A 28 -7.89 -17.48 -3.40
C ILE A 28 -6.98 -18.52 -2.74
N LEU A 29 -7.27 -18.93 -1.51
CA LEU A 29 -6.58 -20.03 -0.82
C LEU A 29 -6.77 -21.37 -1.53
N ASN A 30 -7.99 -21.71 -1.93
CA ASN A 30 -8.29 -22.94 -2.69
C ASN A 30 -7.64 -22.91 -4.08
N TRP A 31 -7.56 -21.74 -4.73
CA TRP A 31 -6.86 -21.61 -6.01
C TRP A 31 -5.34 -21.78 -5.84
N LEU A 32 -4.77 -21.14 -4.81
CA LEU A 32 -3.34 -21.28 -4.49
C LEU A 32 -3.00 -22.73 -4.12
N GLU A 33 -3.84 -23.41 -3.34
CA GLU A 33 -3.67 -24.82 -2.99
C GLU A 33 -3.80 -25.72 -4.21
N GLY A 34 -4.86 -25.57 -5.01
CA GLY A 34 -5.09 -26.37 -6.22
C GLY A 34 -4.06 -26.18 -7.32
N THR A 35 -3.39 -25.02 -7.37
CA THR A 35 -2.29 -24.74 -8.31
C THR A 35 -0.91 -25.08 -7.75
N GLY A 36 -0.81 -25.54 -6.50
CA GLY A 36 0.46 -25.82 -5.82
C GLY A 36 1.31 -24.57 -5.57
N ARG A 37 0.69 -23.38 -5.55
CA ARG A 37 1.35 -22.08 -5.30
C ARG A 37 1.30 -21.67 -3.83
N LEU A 38 0.54 -22.38 -3.00
CA LEU A 38 0.49 -22.14 -1.56
C LEU A 38 1.71 -22.79 -0.89
N ILE A 39 2.69 -21.98 -0.47
CA ILE A 39 3.90 -22.44 0.21
C ILE A 39 3.78 -22.13 1.70
N PRO A 40 4.11 -23.07 2.61
CA PRO A 40 4.13 -22.80 4.05
C PRO A 40 5.19 -21.74 4.37
N ARG A 41 4.87 -20.86 5.33
CA ARG A 41 5.83 -19.85 5.80
C ARG A 41 7.00 -20.55 6.48
N GLU A 42 8.21 -20.12 6.15
CA GLU A 42 9.42 -20.54 6.87
C GLU A 42 9.26 -20.20 8.35
N PRO A 43 9.70 -21.08 9.27
CA PRO A 43 9.73 -20.75 10.68
C PRO A 43 10.63 -19.51 10.83
N ILE A 44 10.01 -18.41 11.25
CA ILE A 44 10.76 -17.25 11.68
C ILE A 44 11.38 -17.71 13.00
N ASP A 45 12.68 -18.00 13.02
CA ASP A 45 13.43 -17.98 14.27
C ASP A 45 13.11 -16.63 14.87
N SER A 46 12.45 -16.64 16.02
CA SER A 46 11.98 -15.46 16.74
C SER A 46 13.05 -14.38 16.61
N VAL A 47 12.73 -13.31 15.89
CA VAL A 47 13.47 -12.06 15.96
C VAL A 47 13.25 -11.61 17.40
N GLY A 48 14.09 -12.11 18.30
CA GLY A 48 14.19 -11.54 19.64
C GLY A 48 14.53 -10.08 19.47
N ASP A 49 14.12 -9.24 20.42
CA ASP A 49 14.54 -7.84 20.49
C ASP A 49 16.06 -7.78 20.27
N GLU A 50 16.48 -7.50 19.04
CA GLU A 50 17.87 -7.22 18.74
C GLU A 50 18.11 -5.85 19.37
N PRO A 51 19.08 -5.72 20.29
CA PRO A 51 19.37 -4.42 20.85
C PRO A 51 19.75 -3.49 19.71
N GLU A 52 19.11 -2.32 19.65
CA GLU A 52 19.47 -1.25 18.73
C GLU A 52 21.00 -1.04 18.79
N PRO A 53 21.71 -1.12 17.66
CA PRO A 53 23.15 -0.96 17.66
C PRO A 53 23.48 0.47 18.09
N GLU A 54 24.35 0.61 19.10
CA GLU A 54 24.72 1.89 19.72
C GLU A 54 25.20 2.95 18.68
N GLU A 55 25.71 2.49 17.54
CA GLU A 55 26.13 3.34 16.41
C GLU A 55 24.96 4.07 15.69
N LEU A 56 23.75 3.48 15.67
CA LEU A 56 22.55 4.12 15.11
C LEU A 56 21.96 5.16 16.06
N ALA A 57 22.10 4.96 17.37
CA ALA A 57 21.61 5.88 18.39
C ALA A 57 22.30 7.26 18.30
N ASP A 58 23.58 7.29 17.94
CA ASP A 58 24.33 8.54 17.74
C ASP A 58 23.91 9.27 16.45
N LEU A 59 23.42 8.53 15.45
CA LEU A 59 22.95 9.06 14.16
C LEU A 59 21.53 9.64 14.24
N MET A 60 20.63 9.04 15.03
CA MET A 60 19.25 9.52 15.16
C MET A 60 19.12 10.85 15.90
N GLY A 61 20.22 11.34 16.49
CA GLY A 61 20.19 12.53 17.32
C GLY A 61 19.48 12.20 18.64
N ASN A 62 19.94 12.81 19.72
CA ASN A 62 19.25 12.77 20.98
C ASN A 62 17.81 13.29 20.80
N GLU A 63 16.82 12.42 21.05
CA GLU A 63 15.38 12.75 21.03
C GLU A 63 15.00 13.84 22.07
N ASP A 64 15.93 14.24 22.93
CA ASP A 64 15.81 15.36 23.88
C ASP A 64 16.43 16.66 23.34
N LYS A 65 16.13 17.03 22.08
CA LYS A 65 16.23 18.43 21.66
C LYS A 65 14.82 18.96 21.53
N ASP A 66 14.45 19.69 22.57
CA ASP A 66 13.23 20.49 22.70
C ASP A 66 12.86 21.16 21.36
N ASP A 67 11.92 20.55 20.63
CA ASP A 67 11.19 21.18 19.54
C ASP A 67 10.02 22.02 20.13
N ASP A 68 10.29 22.82 21.17
CA ASP A 68 9.43 23.93 21.55
C ASP A 68 9.65 25.08 20.55
N VAL A 69 9.32 24.80 19.29
CA VAL A 69 8.98 25.85 18.34
C VAL A 69 7.52 26.15 18.63
N GLU A 70 7.28 27.05 19.58
CA GLU A 70 5.96 27.65 19.79
C GLU A 70 5.45 28.12 18.43
N ASP A 71 4.42 27.43 17.95
CA ASP A 71 3.64 27.70 16.76
C ASP A 71 2.94 29.05 16.98
N ASP A 72 3.67 30.14 16.76
CA ASP A 72 3.15 31.51 16.72
C ASP A 72 2.28 31.65 15.45
N GLU A 73 1.08 31.06 15.55
CA GLU A 73 -0.22 31.53 15.05
C GLU A 73 -0.16 32.39 13.78
N MET A 74 0.11 31.77 12.63
CA MET A 74 -0.27 32.36 11.34
C MET A 74 -1.76 32.12 11.07
N SER A 75 -2.63 32.79 11.84
CA SER A 75 -4.02 32.99 11.45
C SER A 75 -4.07 33.91 10.23
N LEU A 76 -4.21 33.34 9.03
CA LEU A 76 -4.67 34.10 7.86
C LEU A 76 -6.14 34.46 8.10
N ASP A 77 -6.36 35.66 8.64
CA ASP A 77 -7.64 36.34 8.60
C ASP A 77 -7.87 36.78 7.14
N ASP A 78 -8.63 35.98 6.39
CA ASP A 78 -9.19 36.35 5.08
C ASP A 78 -10.62 36.84 5.34
N ASP A 79 -10.77 38.13 5.65
CA ASP A 79 -12.05 38.83 5.65
C ASP A 79 -11.91 40.24 5.03
N ASP A 80 -12.81 40.51 4.07
CA ASP A 80 -13.09 41.70 3.22
C ASP A 80 -12.17 42.12 2.05
#